data_AF-A0A7S1MHY4-F1
#
_entry.id   AF-A0A7S1MHY4-F1
#
_cell.length_a   1.000
_cell.length_b   1.000
_cell.length_c   1.000
_cell.angle_alpha   90.00
_cell.angle_beta   90.00
_cell.angle_gamma   90.00
#
_symmetry.space_group_name_H-M   'P 1'
#
loop_
_entity.id
_entity.type
_entity.pdbx_description
1 polymer ?
#
loop_
_entity_poly.entity_id
_entity_poly.type
_entity_poly.pdbx_seq_one_letter_code
_entity_poly.pdbx_strand_id
1 'polypeptide(L)'
;PEFLARVMPRRISLARKITTFVLLVATISAIFDHMPDARVLDVGGSQLQALYRINTLGTSAGFVYLLFLGSDLSLSPRYLQAMTIVFLTAENGLIMVTTIGIFKNETMVMASTVSFCAVVFFYTVLPIWQRLMINTIAVAVYVVARTVAGSIQIRSTTILDSFGNIGFLVVFVAFMTVGVRLQEHLAHVSHYEQRHAQHRLDRIKQAKVAGSHLLNTLLPRHVISLVCDGVSPIAEYHSDITVIFTDIKGFTGFSSRISPYELFTVLNSMFSAFDEIVLNWGLHKVEVIGDAYFISAGCPASAEE
;
A
#
# COMPACT_ATOMS: atom_id res chain seq x y z
N PRO A 1 1.10 3.05 11.74
CA PRO A 1 0.68 3.65 10.43
C PRO A 1 1.91 4.11 9.62
N GLU A 2 2.84 4.83 10.24
CA GLU A 2 4.07 5.31 9.59
C GLU A 2 5.04 4.21 9.13
N PHE A 3 5.14 3.09 9.87
CA PHE A 3 6.05 2.00 9.49
C PHE A 3 5.63 1.33 8.17
N LEU A 4 4.33 1.01 8.01
CA LEU A 4 3.77 0.48 6.75
C LEU A 4 3.87 1.52 5.62
N ALA A 5 3.64 2.80 5.94
CA ALA A 5 3.81 3.90 5.00
C ALA A 5 5.28 4.19 4.64
N ARG A 6 6.28 3.63 5.34
CA ARG A 6 7.71 3.72 4.94
C ARG A 6 8.21 2.48 4.20
N VAL A 7 7.72 1.30 4.55
CA VAL A 7 8.19 0.04 3.97
C VAL A 7 7.63 -0.19 2.56
N MET A 8 6.34 0.05 2.33
CA MET A 8 5.70 -0.03 1.02
C MET A 8 6.36 0.90 -0.02
N PRO A 9 6.52 2.21 0.23
CA PRO A 9 7.16 3.09 -0.74
C PRO A 9 8.64 2.79 -0.93
N ARG A 10 9.36 2.23 0.05
CA ARG A 10 10.74 1.77 -0.15
C ARG A 10 10.82 0.59 -1.11
N ARG A 11 9.91 -0.39 -1.01
CA ARG A 11 9.86 -1.54 -1.95
C ARG A 11 9.42 -1.11 -3.34
N ILE A 12 8.45 -0.20 -3.44
CA ILE A 12 7.99 0.38 -4.70
C ILE A 12 9.11 1.23 -5.34
N SER A 13 9.83 2.02 -4.55
CA SER A 13 11.00 2.80 -4.99
C SER A 13 12.13 1.89 -5.49
N LEU A 14 12.40 0.78 -4.79
CA LEU A 14 13.43 -0.17 -5.17
C LEU A 14 13.06 -0.94 -6.44
N ALA A 15 11.80 -1.39 -6.56
CA ALA A 15 11.28 -1.99 -7.78
C ALA A 15 11.37 -1.01 -8.96
N ARG A 16 10.96 0.25 -8.77
CA ARG A 16 11.09 1.30 -9.79
C ARG A 16 12.54 1.52 -10.21
N LYS A 17 13.48 1.57 -9.27
CA LYS A 17 14.93 1.71 -9.53
C LYS A 17 15.50 0.52 -10.30
N ILE A 18 15.08 -0.70 -9.96
CA ILE A 18 15.48 -1.91 -10.69
C ILE A 18 14.89 -1.90 -12.10
N THR A 19 13.62 -1.55 -12.27
CA THR A 19 12.99 -1.44 -13.59
C THR A 19 13.67 -0.36 -14.44
N THR A 20 14.00 0.81 -13.88
CA THR A 20 14.76 1.85 -14.60
C THR A 20 16.15 1.38 -14.97
N PHE A 21 16.83 0.65 -14.10
CA PHE A 21 18.16 0.09 -14.38
C PHE A 21 18.13 -0.95 -15.50
N VAL A 22 17.20 -1.91 -15.45
CA VAL A 22 17.04 -2.94 -16.50
C VAL A 22 16.68 -2.29 -17.84
N LEU A 23 15.79 -1.30 -17.82
CA LEU A 23 15.43 -0.55 -19.03
C LEU A 23 16.61 0.28 -19.57
N LEU A 24 17.43 0.87 -18.71
CA LEU A 24 18.66 1.59 -19.11
C LEU A 24 19.70 0.67 -19.75
N VAL A 25 19.86 -0.55 -19.23
CA VAL A 25 20.74 -1.56 -19.83
C VAL A 25 20.17 -2.01 -21.19
N ALA A 26 18.86 -2.20 -21.30
CA ALA A 26 18.21 -2.55 -22.56
C ALA A 26 18.34 -1.43 -23.61
N THR A 27 18.29 -0.15 -23.23
CA THR A 27 18.49 0.96 -24.17
C THR A 27 19.93 1.10 -24.60
N ILE A 28 20.90 0.94 -23.71
CA ILE A 28 22.33 0.89 -24.10
C ILE A 28 22.55 -0.26 -25.08
N SER A 29 21.99 -1.44 -24.80
CA SER A 29 22.08 -2.60 -25.69
C SER A 29 21.42 -2.35 -27.05
N ALA A 30 20.24 -1.71 -27.09
CA ALA A 30 19.54 -1.38 -28.33
C ALA A 30 20.27 -0.32 -29.15
N ILE A 31 20.86 0.69 -28.50
CA ILE A 31 21.71 1.71 -29.16
C ILE A 31 22.96 1.06 -29.75
N PHE A 32 23.57 0.11 -29.04
CA PHE A 32 24.76 -0.62 -29.52
C PHE A 32 24.42 -1.60 -30.66
N ASP A 33 23.32 -2.34 -30.58
CA ASP A 33 22.85 -3.23 -31.66
C ASP A 33 22.42 -2.45 -32.92
N HIS A 34 22.05 -1.17 -32.77
CA HIS A 34 21.59 -0.29 -33.85
C HIS A 34 22.62 0.78 -34.24
N MET A 35 23.86 0.69 -33.75
CA MET A 35 24.98 1.37 -34.39
C MET A 35 25.23 0.64 -35.72
N PRO A 36 25.09 1.31 -36.88
CA PRO A 36 25.21 0.62 -38.15
C PRO A 36 26.62 0.07 -38.29
N ASP A 37 26.74 -1.24 -38.53
CA ASP A 37 27.91 -1.78 -39.19
C ASP A 37 28.12 -0.97 -40.47
N ALA A 38 29.28 -0.32 -40.59
CA ALA A 38 29.58 0.65 -41.62
C ALA A 38 29.53 0.09 -43.07
N ARG A 39 29.14 -1.18 -43.24
CA ARG A 39 29.10 -1.94 -44.50
C ARG A 39 27.71 -1.99 -45.16
N VAL A 40 26.63 -1.64 -44.46
CA VAL A 40 25.25 -1.58 -45.05
C VAL A 40 24.95 -0.20 -45.67
N LEU A 41 25.89 0.75 -45.56
CA LEU A 41 25.70 2.18 -45.84
C LEU A 41 25.62 2.60 -47.32
N ASP A 42 25.86 1.71 -48.29
CA ASP A 42 26.18 2.16 -49.66
C ASP A 42 25.06 2.01 -50.72
N VAL A 43 23.87 1.48 -50.40
CA VAL A 43 22.91 1.06 -51.45
C VAL A 43 21.48 1.62 -51.30
N GLY A 44 21.19 2.63 -50.47
CA GLY A 44 19.80 3.13 -50.42
C GLY A 44 19.54 4.46 -49.73
N GLY A 45 19.64 5.55 -50.50
CA GLY A 45 18.81 6.77 -50.42
C GLY A 45 18.85 7.60 -49.12
N SER A 46 19.13 8.89 -49.24
CA SER A 46 19.09 9.89 -48.14
C SER A 46 17.81 9.88 -47.29
N GLN A 47 16.67 9.45 -47.86
CA GLN A 47 15.40 9.31 -47.15
C GLN A 47 15.36 8.14 -46.15
N LEU A 48 16.03 7.02 -46.47
CA LEU A 48 16.09 5.84 -45.59
C LEU A 48 16.93 6.16 -44.34
N GLN A 49 18.03 6.90 -44.54
CA GLN A 49 18.89 7.37 -43.46
C GLN A 49 18.18 8.38 -42.54
N ALA A 50 17.32 9.24 -43.10
CA ALA A 50 16.51 10.18 -42.32
C ALA A 50 15.47 9.45 -41.45
N LEU A 51 14.73 8.50 -42.03
CA LEU A 51 13.76 7.68 -41.29
C LEU A 51 14.41 6.87 -40.16
N TYR A 52 15.61 6.34 -40.41
CA TYR A 52 16.37 5.59 -39.41
C TYR A 52 16.76 6.48 -38.21
N ARG A 53 17.30 7.68 -38.46
CA ARG A 53 17.67 8.64 -37.41
C ARG A 53 16.47 9.09 -36.59
N ILE A 54 15.30 9.26 -37.21
CA ILE A 54 14.06 9.64 -36.52
C ILE A 54 13.60 8.52 -35.57
N ASN A 55 13.72 7.24 -35.95
CA ASN A 55 13.38 6.11 -35.08
C ASN A 55 14.25 6.04 -33.82
N THR A 56 15.56 6.19 -34.00
CA THR A 56 16.52 6.22 -32.88
C THR A 56 16.27 7.44 -31.99
N LEU A 57 15.93 8.60 -32.56
CA LEU A 57 15.54 9.77 -31.78
C LEU A 57 14.26 9.53 -30.98
N GLY A 58 13.22 8.93 -31.59
CA GLY A 58 11.94 8.71 -30.92
C GLY A 58 12.01 7.68 -29.78
N THR A 59 12.75 6.60 -29.97
CA THR A 59 13.02 5.60 -28.90
C THR A 59 13.86 6.20 -27.76
N SER A 60 14.85 7.04 -28.09
CA SER A 60 15.63 7.76 -27.07
C SER A 60 14.80 8.83 -26.32
N ALA A 61 13.89 9.53 -27.00
CA ALA A 61 12.97 10.49 -26.40
C ALA A 61 11.96 9.79 -25.47
N GLY A 62 11.51 8.60 -25.84
CA GLY A 62 10.72 7.74 -24.96
C GLY A 62 11.43 7.37 -23.70
N PHE A 63 12.69 7.00 -23.81
CA PHE A 63 13.51 6.69 -22.65
C PHE A 63 13.68 7.89 -21.70
N VAL A 64 13.87 9.10 -22.22
CA VAL A 64 13.92 10.34 -21.41
C VAL A 64 12.59 10.59 -20.70
N TYR A 65 11.46 10.34 -21.37
CA TYR A 65 10.12 10.43 -20.77
C TYR A 65 9.91 9.41 -19.64
N LEU A 66 10.50 8.22 -19.75
CA LEU A 66 10.44 7.18 -18.72
C LEU A 66 11.31 7.49 -17.50
N LEU A 67 12.49 8.09 -17.72
CA LEU A 67 13.30 8.65 -16.64
C LEU A 67 12.57 9.82 -15.95
N PHE A 68 11.84 10.64 -16.71
CA PHE A 68 11.01 11.72 -16.19
C PHE A 68 9.85 11.21 -15.33
N LEU A 69 9.18 10.13 -15.75
CA LEU A 69 8.14 9.43 -14.98
C LEU A 69 8.66 8.71 -13.72
N GLY A 70 9.92 8.28 -13.76
CA GLY A 70 10.62 7.69 -12.62
C GLY A 70 11.11 8.70 -11.59
N SER A 71 11.22 9.98 -11.96
CA SER A 71 11.51 11.08 -11.04
C SER A 71 10.26 11.42 -10.23
N ASP A 72 10.42 11.67 -8.93
CA ASP A 72 9.34 11.91 -7.97
C ASP A 72 8.60 13.25 -8.22
N LEU A 73 7.99 13.43 -9.40
CA LEU A 73 7.12 14.56 -9.69
C LEU A 73 5.73 14.29 -9.11
N SER A 74 5.26 15.19 -8.25
CA SER A 74 3.91 15.21 -7.67
C SER A 74 2.83 15.62 -8.68
N LEU A 75 2.90 15.10 -9.91
CA LEU A 75 1.90 15.34 -10.95
C LEU A 75 0.63 14.55 -10.66
N SER A 76 -0.52 15.11 -11.04
CA SER A 76 -1.80 14.42 -10.87
C SER A 76 -1.83 13.11 -11.69
N PRO A 77 -2.36 12.00 -11.14
CA PRO A 77 -2.38 10.70 -11.83
C PRO A 77 -3.05 10.72 -13.20
N ARG A 78 -4.04 11.60 -13.39
CA ARG A 78 -4.77 11.77 -14.66
C ARG A 78 -3.90 12.38 -15.76
N TYR A 79 -3.06 13.35 -15.41
CA TYR A 79 -2.14 13.99 -16.35
C TYR A 79 -1.03 13.02 -16.78
N LEU A 80 -0.50 12.25 -15.82
CA LEU A 80 0.49 11.21 -16.06
C LEU A 80 -0.02 10.14 -17.04
N GLN A 81 -1.27 9.69 -16.84
CA GLN A 81 -1.92 8.72 -17.74
C GLN A 81 -2.09 9.27 -19.15
N ALA A 82 -2.63 10.48 -19.30
CA ALA A 82 -2.86 11.08 -20.61
C ALA A 82 -1.55 11.24 -21.40
N MET A 83 -0.50 11.76 -20.74
CA MET A 83 0.82 11.90 -21.34
C MET A 83 1.40 10.54 -21.76
N THR A 84 1.24 9.50 -20.94
CA THR A 84 1.74 8.15 -21.24
C THR A 84 1.01 7.53 -22.44
N ILE A 85 -0.30 7.73 -22.56
CA ILE A 85 -1.08 7.22 -23.70
C ILE A 85 -0.61 7.89 -24.99
N VAL A 86 -0.57 9.24 -25.01
CA VAL A 86 -0.14 10.01 -26.18
C VAL A 86 1.26 9.56 -26.61
N PHE A 87 2.15 9.38 -25.64
CA PHE A 87 3.51 8.94 -25.87
C PHE A 87 3.59 7.52 -26.50
N LEU A 88 2.96 6.52 -25.88
CA LEU A 88 2.97 5.14 -26.41
C LEU A 88 2.34 5.03 -27.79
N THR A 89 1.29 5.82 -28.07
CA THR A 89 0.69 5.85 -29.41
C THR A 89 1.61 6.47 -30.46
N ALA A 90 2.37 7.51 -30.10
CA ALA A 90 3.33 8.14 -31.00
C ALA A 90 4.54 7.22 -31.28
N GLU A 91 5.06 6.55 -30.26
CA GLU A 91 6.15 5.59 -30.40
C GLU A 91 5.74 4.39 -31.27
N ASN A 92 4.53 3.85 -31.08
CA ASN A 92 4.00 2.78 -31.92
C ASN A 92 3.92 3.17 -33.40
N GLY A 93 3.39 4.37 -33.68
CA GLY A 93 3.30 4.88 -35.04
C GLY A 93 4.68 5.04 -35.70
N LEU A 94 5.66 5.51 -34.94
CA LEU A 94 7.03 5.67 -35.44
C LEU A 94 7.72 4.34 -35.74
N ILE A 95 7.61 3.36 -34.83
CA ILE A 95 8.13 2.01 -35.04
C ILE A 95 7.49 1.39 -36.28
N MET A 96 6.18 1.57 -36.47
CA MET A 96 5.48 1.01 -37.61
C MET A 96 5.91 1.63 -38.95
N VAL A 97 6.00 2.97 -39.03
CA VAL A 97 6.44 3.69 -40.24
C VAL A 97 7.85 3.30 -40.65
N THR A 98 8.76 3.20 -39.67
CA THR A 98 10.17 2.85 -39.92
C THR A 98 10.31 1.40 -40.32
N THR A 99 9.50 0.52 -39.74
CA THR A 99 9.51 -0.90 -40.06
C THR A 99 9.00 -1.18 -41.47
N ILE A 100 7.90 -0.55 -41.89
CA ILE A 100 7.34 -0.67 -43.25
C ILE A 100 8.29 -0.04 -44.29
N GLY A 101 8.94 1.07 -43.95
CA GLY A 101 9.82 1.80 -44.87
C GLY A 101 11.22 1.22 -45.06
N ILE A 102 11.81 0.61 -44.01
CA ILE A 102 13.22 0.21 -43.99
C ILE A 102 13.40 -1.30 -44.14
N PHE A 103 12.58 -2.10 -43.47
CA PHE A 103 12.73 -3.55 -43.46
C PHE A 103 11.76 -4.20 -44.44
N LYS A 104 12.25 -4.52 -45.64
CA LYS A 104 11.57 -5.48 -46.55
C LYS A 104 11.55 -6.93 -46.01
N ASN A 105 12.02 -7.13 -44.78
CA ASN A 105 12.28 -8.44 -44.16
C ASN A 105 11.25 -8.71 -43.05
N GLU A 106 10.34 -9.67 -43.28
CA GLU A 106 9.15 -9.89 -42.44
C GLU A 106 9.45 -10.25 -40.99
N THR A 107 10.58 -10.92 -40.74
CA THR A 107 11.00 -11.38 -39.42
C THR A 107 11.37 -10.24 -38.46
N MET A 108 11.98 -9.17 -38.97
CA MET A 108 12.36 -8.01 -38.16
C MET A 108 11.14 -7.17 -37.76
N VAL A 109 10.13 -7.10 -38.64
CA VAL A 109 8.86 -6.42 -38.38
C VAL A 109 8.07 -7.11 -37.26
N MET A 110 8.07 -8.44 -37.26
CA MET A 110 7.45 -9.20 -36.17
C MET A 110 8.20 -8.99 -34.84
N ALA A 111 9.53 -9.08 -34.85
CA ALA A 111 10.33 -8.93 -33.64
C ALA A 111 10.18 -7.54 -32.96
N SER A 112 10.12 -6.47 -33.74
CA SER A 112 9.90 -5.10 -33.22
C SER A 112 8.51 -4.93 -32.62
N THR A 113 7.48 -5.51 -33.25
CA THR A 113 6.09 -5.47 -32.77
C THR A 113 5.91 -6.27 -31.47
N VAL A 114 6.52 -7.47 -31.35
CA VAL A 114 6.53 -8.24 -30.08
C VAL A 114 7.18 -7.43 -28.96
N SER A 115 8.35 -6.84 -29.24
CA SER A 115 9.13 -6.10 -28.25
C SER A 115 8.36 -4.89 -27.73
N PHE A 116 7.67 -4.15 -28.61
CA PHE A 116 6.80 -3.04 -28.21
C PHE A 116 5.64 -3.50 -27.33
N CYS A 117 4.93 -4.57 -27.71
CA CYS A 117 3.82 -5.10 -26.93
C CYS A 117 4.24 -5.59 -25.53
N ALA A 118 5.44 -6.18 -25.43
CA ALA A 118 6.01 -6.58 -24.15
C ALA A 118 6.29 -5.37 -23.26
N VAL A 119 6.87 -4.30 -23.80
CA VAL A 119 7.14 -3.05 -23.07
C VAL A 119 5.85 -2.40 -22.57
N VAL A 120 4.83 -2.26 -23.42
CA VAL A 120 3.51 -1.71 -23.04
C VAL A 120 2.86 -2.52 -21.93
N PHE A 121 3.06 -3.84 -21.91
CA PHE A 121 2.50 -4.70 -20.87
C PHE A 121 3.09 -4.41 -19.48
N PHE A 122 4.42 -4.25 -19.40
CA PHE A 122 5.12 -3.97 -18.15
C PHE A 122 4.92 -2.54 -17.62
N TYR A 123 4.28 -1.64 -18.38
CA TYR A 123 3.95 -0.29 -17.93
C TYR A 123 2.80 -0.27 -16.92
N THR A 124 3.13 -0.37 -15.64
CA THR A 124 2.14 -0.44 -14.54
C THR A 124 1.32 0.84 -14.31
N VAL A 125 1.66 1.96 -14.96
CA VAL A 125 1.02 3.27 -14.78
C VAL A 125 -0.38 3.34 -15.41
N LEU A 126 -0.62 2.56 -16.47
CA LEU A 126 -1.88 2.54 -17.19
C LEU A 126 -2.85 1.50 -16.60
N PRO A 127 -4.17 1.71 -16.57
CA PRO A 127 -5.14 0.67 -16.29
C PRO A 127 -5.11 -0.45 -17.35
N ILE A 128 -5.52 -1.66 -16.95
CA ILE A 128 -5.45 -2.88 -17.76
C ILE A 128 -6.20 -2.71 -19.09
N TRP A 129 -7.39 -2.12 -19.06
CA TRP A 129 -8.20 -1.91 -20.25
C TRP A 129 -7.53 -0.99 -21.28
N GLN A 130 -6.81 0.05 -20.84
CA GLN A 130 -6.09 0.94 -21.76
C GLN A 130 -4.88 0.23 -22.39
N ARG A 131 -4.15 -0.59 -21.62
CA ARG A 131 -3.03 -1.40 -22.16
C ARG A 131 -3.51 -2.44 -23.15
N LEU A 132 -4.59 -3.15 -22.83
CA LEU A 132 -5.24 -4.11 -23.73
C LEU A 132 -5.66 -3.42 -25.03
N MET A 133 -6.28 -2.25 -24.94
CA MET A 133 -6.71 -1.47 -26.09
C MET A 133 -5.52 -1.06 -26.97
N ILE A 134 -4.45 -0.51 -26.40
CA ILE A 134 -3.25 -0.10 -27.15
C ILE A 134 -2.60 -1.30 -27.84
N ASN A 135 -2.44 -2.42 -27.15
CA ASN A 135 -1.85 -3.64 -27.72
C ASN A 135 -2.74 -4.25 -28.82
N THR A 136 -4.06 -4.23 -28.65
CA THR A 136 -5.00 -4.72 -29.67
C THR A 136 -4.96 -3.84 -30.92
N ILE A 137 -4.90 -2.52 -30.73
CA ILE A 137 -4.75 -1.57 -31.84
C ILE A 137 -3.42 -1.82 -32.55
N ALA A 138 -2.29 -1.90 -31.83
CA ALA A 138 -0.97 -2.14 -32.43
C ALA A 138 -0.93 -3.41 -33.29
N VAL A 139 -1.50 -4.52 -32.81
CA VAL A 139 -1.60 -5.77 -33.59
C VAL A 139 -2.54 -5.61 -34.78
N ALA A 140 -3.68 -4.93 -34.62
CA ALA A 140 -4.60 -4.67 -35.74
C ALA A 140 -3.96 -3.83 -36.83
N VAL A 141 -3.22 -2.77 -36.48
CA VAL A 141 -2.52 -1.95 -37.47
C VAL A 141 -1.41 -2.74 -38.14
N TYR A 142 -0.67 -3.59 -37.42
CA TYR A 142 0.31 -4.51 -38.02
C TYR A 142 -0.34 -5.45 -39.07
N VAL A 143 -1.47 -6.07 -38.73
CA VAL A 143 -2.18 -6.98 -39.65
C VAL A 143 -2.66 -6.23 -40.89
N VAL A 144 -3.25 -5.03 -40.72
CA VAL A 144 -3.73 -4.20 -41.84
C VAL A 144 -2.58 -3.69 -42.71
N ALA A 145 -1.49 -3.22 -42.10
CA ALA A 145 -0.30 -2.79 -42.83
C ALA A 145 0.26 -3.93 -43.69
N ARG A 146 0.22 -5.17 -43.18
CA ARG A 146 0.66 -6.35 -43.91
C ARG A 146 -0.25 -6.74 -45.06
N THR A 147 -1.57 -6.71 -44.87
CA THR A 147 -2.52 -7.03 -45.95
C THR A 147 -2.47 -6.01 -47.07
N VAL A 148 -2.26 -4.73 -46.76
CA VAL A 148 -2.11 -3.65 -47.74
C VAL A 148 -0.75 -3.69 -48.44
N ALA A 149 0.34 -3.99 -47.72
CA ALA A 149 1.65 -4.15 -48.35
C ALA A 149 1.68 -5.35 -49.33
N GLY A 150 0.99 -6.44 -48.98
CA GLY A 150 0.85 -7.63 -49.83
C GLY A 150 -0.03 -7.42 -51.07
N SER A 151 -0.95 -6.46 -51.08
CA SER A 151 -1.76 -6.14 -52.27
C SER A 151 -1.04 -5.22 -53.27
N ILE A 152 -0.05 -4.46 -52.82
CA ILE A 152 0.76 -3.55 -53.66
C ILE A 152 1.93 -4.30 -54.33
N GLN A 153 2.47 -5.34 -53.69
CA GLN A 153 3.59 -6.12 -54.20
C GLN A 153 3.09 -7.50 -54.66
N ILE A 154 3.09 -7.79 -55.98
CA ILE A 154 2.80 -9.13 -56.54
C ILE A 154 3.94 -10.09 -56.15
N ARG A 155 3.99 -10.50 -54.88
CA ARG A 155 4.91 -11.54 -54.39
C ARG A 155 4.04 -12.59 -53.72
N SER A 156 4.19 -13.85 -54.15
CA SER A 156 3.48 -14.96 -53.52
C SER A 156 3.88 -15.03 -52.05
N THR A 157 2.92 -14.84 -51.15
CA THR A 157 3.10 -15.16 -49.74
C THR A 157 3.35 -16.66 -49.63
N THR A 158 4.53 -17.04 -49.15
CA THR A 158 4.84 -18.45 -48.97
C THR A 158 3.97 -18.98 -47.83
N ILE A 159 3.46 -20.21 -47.93
CA ILE A 159 2.64 -20.83 -46.88
C ILE A 159 3.35 -20.78 -45.50
N LEU A 160 4.68 -20.86 -45.50
CA LEU A 160 5.54 -20.77 -44.32
C LEU A 160 5.42 -19.41 -43.59
N ASP A 161 5.24 -18.31 -44.34
CA ASP A 161 5.13 -16.96 -43.76
C ASP A 161 3.80 -16.83 -43.00
N SER A 162 2.70 -17.36 -43.56
CA SER A 162 1.38 -17.40 -42.89
C SER A 162 1.41 -18.14 -41.56
N PHE A 163 2.11 -19.29 -41.50
CA PHE A 163 2.32 -20.02 -40.24
C PHE A 163 3.11 -19.21 -39.20
N GLY A 164 4.07 -18.40 -39.63
CA GLY A 164 4.81 -17.49 -38.75
C GLY A 164 3.92 -16.48 -38.02
N ASN A 165 2.93 -15.89 -38.71
CA ASN A 165 2.02 -14.91 -38.09
C ASN A 165 1.00 -15.56 -37.15
N ILE A 166 0.54 -16.76 -37.46
CA ILE A 166 -0.33 -17.53 -36.57
C ILE A 166 0.44 -17.87 -35.29
N GLY A 167 1.68 -18.33 -35.41
CA GLY A 167 2.58 -18.56 -34.28
C GLY A 167 2.80 -17.29 -33.43
N PHE A 168 3.04 -16.15 -34.09
CA PHE A 168 3.16 -14.85 -33.42
C PHE A 168 1.89 -14.50 -32.62
N LEU A 169 0.70 -14.65 -33.20
CA LEU A 169 -0.55 -14.29 -32.55
C LEU A 169 -0.82 -15.19 -31.33
N VAL A 170 -0.43 -16.48 -31.40
CA VAL A 170 -0.49 -17.41 -30.28
C VAL A 170 0.47 -17.00 -29.15
N VAL A 171 1.73 -16.69 -29.46
CA VAL A 171 2.72 -16.23 -28.48
C VAL A 171 2.29 -14.91 -27.84
N PHE A 172 1.75 -13.99 -28.63
CA PHE A 172 1.21 -12.72 -28.13
C PHE A 172 0.05 -12.94 -27.15
N VAL A 173 -0.93 -13.77 -27.50
CA VAL A 173 -2.06 -14.08 -26.59
C VAL A 173 -1.58 -14.79 -25.32
N ALA A 174 -0.61 -15.70 -25.43
CA ALA A 174 -0.02 -16.37 -24.28
C ALA A 174 0.68 -15.37 -23.34
N PHE A 175 1.51 -14.48 -23.88
CA PHE A 175 2.20 -13.44 -23.11
C PHE A 175 1.21 -12.48 -22.45
N MET A 176 0.17 -12.06 -23.17
CA MET A 176 -0.91 -11.23 -22.64
C MET A 176 -1.65 -11.92 -21.48
N THR A 177 -1.91 -13.23 -21.60
CA THR A 177 -2.59 -14.00 -20.55
C THR A 177 -1.73 -14.12 -19.29
N VAL A 178 -0.44 -14.44 -19.43
CA VAL A 178 0.52 -14.50 -18.31
C VAL A 178 0.61 -13.14 -17.63
N GLY A 179 0.71 -12.09 -18.43
CA GLY A 179 0.77 -10.74 -17.94
C GLY A 179 -0.44 -10.36 -17.09
N VAL A 180 -1.66 -10.55 -17.62
CA VAL A 180 -2.91 -10.22 -16.90
C VAL A 180 -2.98 -10.97 -15.57
N ARG A 181 -2.61 -12.26 -15.56
CA ARG A 181 -2.59 -13.08 -14.33
C ARG A 181 -1.57 -12.60 -13.30
N LEU A 182 -0.37 -12.22 -13.74
CA LEU A 182 0.65 -11.66 -12.85
C LEU A 182 0.16 -10.36 -12.20
N GLN A 183 -0.48 -9.49 -12.97
CA GLN A 183 -0.99 -8.24 -12.44
C GLN A 183 -2.19 -8.43 -11.50
N GLU A 184 -3.11 -9.33 -11.83
CA GLU A 184 -4.21 -9.73 -10.96
C GLU A 184 -3.66 -10.28 -9.63
N HIS A 185 -2.65 -11.15 -9.68
CA HIS A 185 -1.99 -11.66 -8.48
C HIS A 185 -1.37 -10.55 -7.63
N LEU A 186 -0.62 -9.62 -8.25
CA LEU A 186 -0.03 -8.49 -7.54
C LEU A 186 -1.10 -7.57 -6.91
N ALA A 187 -2.21 -7.34 -7.61
CA ALA A 187 -3.33 -6.57 -7.08
C ALA A 187 -3.96 -7.27 -5.87
N HIS A 188 -4.20 -8.57 -5.94
CA HIS A 188 -4.71 -9.36 -4.82
C HIS A 188 -3.79 -9.33 -3.61
N VAL A 189 -2.48 -9.50 -3.82
CA VAL A 189 -1.48 -9.41 -2.75
C VAL A 189 -1.52 -8.03 -2.09
N SER A 190 -1.58 -6.95 -2.89
CA SER A 190 -1.65 -5.58 -2.35
C SER A 190 -2.90 -5.34 -1.50
N HIS A 191 -4.06 -5.83 -1.97
CA HIS A 191 -5.32 -5.75 -1.24
C HIS A 191 -5.28 -6.57 0.04
N TYR A 192 -4.66 -7.76 0.01
CA TYR A 192 -4.50 -8.62 1.16
C TYR A 192 -3.64 -7.95 2.23
N GLU A 193 -2.49 -7.39 1.85
CA GLU A 193 -1.61 -6.66 2.78
C GLU A 193 -2.33 -5.46 3.41
N GLN A 194 -3.11 -4.71 2.63
CA GLN A 194 -3.85 -3.55 3.12
C GLN A 194 -4.94 -3.95 4.12
N ARG A 195 -5.70 -5.02 3.82
CA ARG A 195 -6.70 -5.57 4.76
C ARG A 195 -6.06 -6.06 6.05
N HIS A 196 -4.93 -6.76 5.98
CA HIS A 196 -4.19 -7.20 7.17
C HIS A 196 -3.66 -6.04 8.02
N ALA A 197 -3.21 -4.96 7.38
CA ALA A 197 -2.82 -3.74 8.08
C ALA A 197 -4.00 -3.10 8.83
N GLN A 198 -5.16 -3.03 8.18
CA GLN A 198 -6.39 -2.50 8.80
C GLN A 198 -6.85 -3.36 9.97
N HIS A 199 -6.93 -4.68 9.79
CA HIS A 199 -7.30 -5.60 10.88
C HIS A 199 -6.38 -5.49 12.09
N ARG A 200 -5.06 -5.35 11.90
CA ARG A 200 -4.12 -5.14 13.01
C ARG A 200 -4.38 -3.81 13.74
N LEU A 201 -4.67 -2.76 12.99
CA LEU A 201 -4.98 -1.45 13.56
C LEU A 201 -6.28 -1.47 14.36
N ASP A 202 -7.29 -2.18 13.89
CA ASP A 202 -8.56 -2.32 14.60
C ASP A 202 -8.42 -3.15 15.87
N ARG A 203 -7.63 -4.23 15.87
CA ARG A 203 -7.31 -4.98 17.09
C ARG A 203 -6.60 -4.14 18.14
N ILE A 204 -5.64 -3.30 17.73
CA ILE A 204 -4.95 -2.38 18.65
C ILE A 204 -5.92 -1.35 19.22
N LYS A 205 -6.82 -0.80 18.39
CA LYS A 205 -7.86 0.13 18.86
C LYS A 205 -8.79 -0.53 19.87
N GLN A 206 -9.27 -1.74 19.59
CA GLN A 206 -10.13 -2.50 20.49
C GLN A 206 -9.42 -2.79 21.82
N ALA A 207 -8.16 -3.25 21.77
CA ALA A 207 -7.36 -3.48 22.96
C ALA A 207 -7.14 -2.18 23.76
N LYS A 208 -6.91 -1.04 23.09
CA LYS A 208 -6.79 0.26 23.75
C LYS A 208 -8.09 0.68 24.43
N VAL A 209 -9.24 0.55 23.74
CA VAL A 209 -10.55 0.88 24.31
C VAL A 209 -10.88 0.00 25.51
N ALA A 210 -10.64 -1.32 25.39
CA ALA A 210 -10.83 -2.25 26.50
C ALA A 210 -9.92 -1.92 27.68
N GLY A 211 -8.64 -1.60 27.42
CA GLY A 211 -7.69 -1.17 28.45
C GLY A 211 -8.12 0.13 29.13
N SER A 212 -8.56 1.14 28.35
CA SER A 212 -9.08 2.40 28.90
C SER A 212 -10.36 2.20 29.71
N HIS A 213 -11.27 1.32 29.29
CA HIS A 213 -12.48 1.00 30.05
C HIS A 213 -12.13 0.35 31.39
N LEU A 214 -11.21 -0.62 31.39
CA LEU A 214 -10.75 -1.27 32.61
C LEU A 214 -10.08 -0.27 33.56
N LEU A 215 -9.23 0.62 33.02
CA LEU A 215 -8.56 1.66 33.81
C LEU A 215 -9.56 2.62 34.48
N ASN A 216 -10.61 3.02 33.76
CA ASN A 216 -11.70 3.84 34.32
C ASN A 216 -12.56 3.10 35.37
N THR A 217 -12.53 1.77 35.38
CA THR A 217 -13.28 0.96 36.36
C THR A 217 -12.47 0.76 37.65
N LEU A 218 -11.14 0.66 37.53
CA LEU A 218 -10.26 0.34 38.65
C LEU A 218 -9.70 1.57 39.37
N LEU A 219 -9.49 2.69 38.66
CA LEU A 219 -8.83 3.87 39.20
C LEU A 219 -9.75 5.10 39.17
N PRO A 220 -9.62 6.01 40.16
CA PRO A 220 -10.26 7.32 40.11
C PRO A 220 -9.79 8.16 38.92
N ARG A 221 -10.69 8.99 38.35
CA ARG A 221 -10.41 9.80 37.14
C ARG A 221 -9.16 10.66 37.24
N HIS A 222 -8.85 11.23 38.41
CA HIS A 222 -7.68 12.09 38.61
C HIS A 222 -6.35 11.32 38.50
N VAL A 223 -6.33 10.02 38.82
CA VAL A 223 -5.14 9.15 38.72
C VAL A 223 -4.91 8.67 37.28
N ILE A 224 -5.97 8.55 36.49
CA ILE A 224 -5.90 7.97 35.13
C ILE A 224 -4.99 8.78 34.21
N SER A 225 -5.06 10.11 34.26
CA SER A 225 -4.18 10.99 33.47
C SER A 225 -2.72 10.78 33.85
N LEU A 226 -2.42 10.75 35.15
CA LEU A 226 -1.07 10.56 35.67
C LEU A 226 -0.47 9.20 35.24
N VAL A 227 -1.28 8.13 35.27
CA VAL A 227 -0.88 6.80 34.78
C VAL A 227 -0.65 6.80 33.27
N CYS A 228 -1.51 7.48 32.50
CA CYS A 228 -1.36 7.60 31.04
C CYS A 228 -0.11 8.39 30.65
N ASP A 229 0.25 9.40 31.45
CA ASP A 229 1.44 10.24 31.25
C ASP A 229 2.73 9.59 31.76
N GLY A 230 2.64 8.42 32.42
CA GLY A 230 3.78 7.66 32.91
C GLY A 230 4.44 8.26 34.16
N VAL A 231 3.72 9.09 34.92
CA VAL A 231 4.22 9.69 36.15
C VAL A 231 4.41 8.60 37.22
N SER A 232 5.60 8.55 37.82
CA SER A 232 5.93 7.61 38.90
C SER A 232 6.95 8.23 39.86
N PRO A 233 6.74 8.22 41.20
CA PRO A 233 5.56 7.70 41.89
C PRO A 233 4.32 8.62 41.75
N ILE A 234 3.13 8.04 41.81
CA ILE A 234 1.87 8.79 41.86
C ILE A 234 1.55 9.03 43.34
N ALA A 235 1.90 10.23 43.82
CA ALA A 235 1.66 10.64 45.21
C ALA A 235 1.29 12.13 45.26
N GLU A 236 0.27 12.45 46.04
CA GLU A 236 -0.19 13.81 46.29
C GLU A 236 -0.01 14.16 47.77
N TYR A 237 0.37 15.40 48.04
CA TYR A 237 0.51 15.92 49.40
C TYR A 237 -0.74 16.69 49.79
N HIS A 238 -1.31 16.38 50.95
CA HIS A 238 -2.46 17.08 51.52
C HIS A 238 -2.09 17.61 52.91
N SER A 239 -2.24 18.92 53.13
CA SER A 239 -1.85 19.59 54.39
C SER A 239 -2.88 19.41 55.51
N ASP A 240 -4.16 19.43 55.19
CA ASP A 240 -5.25 19.54 56.16
C ASP A 240 -6.22 18.35 56.01
N ILE A 241 -5.83 17.21 56.57
CA ILE A 241 -6.61 15.98 56.54
C ILE A 241 -6.95 15.51 57.96
N THR A 242 -8.14 14.93 58.13
CA THR A 242 -8.51 14.19 59.34
C THR A 242 -8.81 12.76 58.95
N VAL A 243 -8.30 11.81 59.74
CA VAL A 243 -8.30 10.37 59.43
C VAL A 243 -8.97 9.66 60.61
N ILE A 244 -10.00 8.87 60.34
CA ILE A 244 -10.76 8.14 61.37
C ILE A 244 -10.56 6.65 61.17
N PHE A 245 -9.98 6.00 62.17
CA PHE A 245 -9.92 4.54 62.27
C PHE A 245 -10.96 4.05 63.27
N THR A 246 -11.66 2.98 62.90
CA THR A 246 -12.64 2.32 63.75
C THR A 246 -12.30 0.83 63.84
N ASP A 247 -12.70 0.19 64.93
CA ASP A 247 -12.52 -1.25 65.13
C ASP A 247 -13.71 -1.80 65.93
N ILE A 248 -14.12 -3.03 65.65
CA ILE A 248 -15.23 -3.69 66.33
C ILE A 248 -14.68 -4.42 67.55
N LYS A 249 -14.94 -3.86 68.73
CA LYS A 249 -14.52 -4.49 69.99
C LYS A 249 -15.08 -5.90 70.13
N GLY A 250 -14.19 -6.89 70.26
CA GLY A 250 -14.56 -8.28 70.52
C GLY A 250 -15.02 -9.06 69.28
N PHE A 251 -14.75 -8.54 68.08
CA PHE A 251 -15.13 -9.16 66.81
C PHE A 251 -14.66 -10.61 66.68
N THR A 252 -13.40 -10.93 67.03
CA THR A 252 -12.86 -12.30 66.92
C THR A 252 -13.69 -13.32 67.70
N GLY A 253 -14.17 -12.95 68.89
CA GLY A 253 -15.03 -13.80 69.69
C GLY A 253 -16.42 -13.94 69.06
N PHE A 254 -16.98 -12.85 68.54
CA PHE A 254 -18.28 -12.84 67.88
C PHE A 254 -18.28 -13.67 66.59
N SER A 255 -17.29 -13.48 65.71
CA SER A 255 -17.16 -14.19 64.43
C SER A 255 -16.94 -15.69 64.59
N SER A 256 -16.30 -16.13 65.68
CA SER A 256 -16.11 -17.57 65.97
C SER A 256 -17.39 -18.34 66.30
N ARG A 257 -18.49 -17.63 66.63
CA ARG A 257 -19.75 -18.24 67.11
C ARG A 257 -20.90 -18.17 66.10
N ILE A 258 -20.69 -17.52 64.95
CA ILE A 258 -21.73 -17.20 63.97
C ILE A 258 -21.36 -17.80 62.63
N SER A 259 -22.36 -18.17 61.81
CA SER A 259 -22.10 -18.67 60.47
C SER A 259 -21.49 -17.58 59.58
N PRO A 260 -20.61 -17.94 58.61
CA PRO A 260 -20.02 -16.96 57.69
C PRO A 260 -21.05 -16.10 56.95
N TYR A 261 -22.21 -16.69 56.61
CA TYR A 261 -23.30 -15.99 55.93
C TYR A 261 -23.97 -14.93 56.81
N GLU A 262 -24.29 -15.28 58.06
CA GLU A 262 -24.88 -14.33 59.01
C GLU A 262 -23.88 -13.23 59.38
N LEU A 263 -22.60 -13.57 59.58
CA LEU A 263 -21.54 -12.61 59.84
C LEU A 263 -21.41 -11.59 58.70
N PHE A 264 -21.39 -12.07 57.45
CA PHE A 264 -21.36 -11.21 56.27
C PHE A 264 -22.59 -10.29 56.21
N THR A 265 -23.78 -10.82 56.54
CA THR A 265 -25.02 -10.04 56.54
C THR A 265 -24.99 -8.91 57.58
N VAL A 266 -24.50 -9.20 58.79
CA VAL A 266 -24.35 -8.19 59.86
C VAL A 266 -23.33 -7.13 59.46
N LEU A 267 -22.16 -7.53 58.95
CA LEU A 267 -21.13 -6.59 58.50
C LEU A 267 -21.62 -5.71 57.35
N ASN A 268 -22.27 -6.31 56.35
CA ASN A 268 -22.80 -5.56 55.21
C ASN A 268 -23.86 -4.54 55.66
N SER A 269 -24.75 -4.91 56.58
CA SER A 269 -25.73 -3.97 57.14
C SER A 269 -25.08 -2.82 57.91
N MET A 270 -24.05 -3.11 58.71
CA MET A 270 -23.32 -2.09 59.48
C MET A 270 -22.55 -1.14 58.56
N PHE A 271 -21.80 -1.68 57.59
CA PHE A 271 -21.03 -0.88 56.64
C PHE A 271 -21.92 -0.10 55.69
N SER A 272 -23.10 -0.60 55.32
CA SER A 272 -24.07 0.19 54.53
C SER A 272 -24.56 1.41 55.31
N ALA A 273 -24.82 1.27 56.62
CA ALA A 273 -25.20 2.40 57.47
C ALA A 273 -24.05 3.41 57.64
N PHE A 274 -22.80 2.94 57.72
CA PHE A 274 -21.64 3.84 57.70
C PHE A 274 -21.47 4.53 56.36
N ASP A 275 -21.68 3.84 55.24
CA ASP A 275 -21.62 4.40 53.90
C ASP A 275 -22.64 5.55 53.73
N GLU A 276 -23.87 5.41 54.28
CA GLU A 276 -24.86 6.50 54.29
C GLU A 276 -24.39 7.71 55.11
N ILE A 277 -23.79 7.51 56.28
CA ILE A 277 -23.24 8.60 57.10
C ILE A 277 -22.10 9.28 56.34
N VAL A 278 -21.14 8.52 55.83
CA VAL A 278 -19.99 9.03 55.07
C VAL A 278 -20.46 9.91 53.91
N LEU A 279 -21.46 9.46 53.16
CA LEU A 279 -22.03 10.20 52.03
C LEU A 279 -22.73 11.49 52.48
N ASN A 280 -23.52 11.45 53.57
CA ASN A 280 -24.22 12.61 54.10
C ASN A 280 -23.28 13.71 54.63
N TRP A 281 -22.10 13.34 55.12
CA TRP A 281 -21.09 14.28 55.64
C TRP A 281 -19.99 14.64 54.62
N GLY A 282 -20.11 14.18 53.38
CA GLY A 282 -19.11 14.44 52.33
C GLY A 282 -17.72 13.86 52.65
N LEU A 283 -17.67 12.80 53.46
CA LEU A 283 -16.44 12.13 53.84
C LEU A 283 -16.05 11.11 52.77
N HIS A 284 -14.78 10.71 52.74
CA HIS A 284 -14.29 9.71 51.80
C HIS A 284 -13.97 8.39 52.52
N LYS A 285 -14.62 7.31 52.07
CA LYS A 285 -14.29 5.95 52.50
C LYS A 285 -13.00 5.50 51.82
N VAL A 286 -11.96 5.22 52.61
CA VAL A 286 -10.66 4.78 52.06
C VAL A 286 -10.71 3.29 51.76
N GLU A 287 -10.90 2.46 52.78
CA GLU A 287 -11.00 1.01 52.65
C GLU A 287 -11.61 0.38 53.89
N VAL A 288 -11.92 -0.91 53.79
CA VAL A 288 -12.32 -1.76 54.92
C VAL A 288 -11.22 -2.80 55.11
N ILE A 289 -10.67 -2.89 56.32
CA ILE A 289 -9.61 -3.83 56.67
C ILE A 289 -10.15 -4.78 57.73
N GLY A 290 -10.70 -5.92 57.29
CA GLY A 290 -11.35 -6.88 58.19
C GLY A 290 -12.59 -6.29 58.85
N ASP A 291 -12.54 -6.11 60.17
CA ASP A 291 -13.56 -5.49 61.01
C ASP A 291 -13.38 -3.98 61.21
N ALA A 292 -12.28 -3.40 60.71
CA ALA A 292 -12.01 -1.98 60.76
C ALA A 292 -12.56 -1.24 59.54
N TYR A 293 -13.17 -0.07 59.77
CA TYR A 293 -13.66 0.83 58.72
C TYR A 293 -12.86 2.14 58.75
N PHE A 294 -12.26 2.51 57.61
CA PHE A 294 -11.32 3.63 57.49
C PHE A 294 -11.88 4.76 56.61
N ILE A 295 -11.94 5.97 57.16
CA ILE A 295 -12.49 7.19 56.53
C ILE A 295 -11.47 8.33 56.59
N SER A 296 -11.42 9.15 55.55
CA SER A 296 -10.71 10.43 55.51
C SER A 296 -11.65 11.61 55.28
N ALA A 297 -11.38 12.72 55.95
CA ALA A 297 -11.97 14.03 55.70
C ALA A 297 -10.88 14.94 55.08
N GLY A 298 -11.25 15.71 54.05
CA GLY A 298 -10.32 16.60 53.34
C GLY A 298 -9.40 15.92 52.30
N CYS A 299 -9.56 14.60 52.08
CA CYS A 299 -8.81 13.83 51.08
C CYS A 299 -9.68 12.71 50.49
N PRO A 300 -9.93 12.66 49.17
CA PRO A 300 -9.56 13.68 48.18
C PRO A 300 -10.24 15.01 48.53
N ALA A 301 -9.59 16.13 48.23
CA ALA A 301 -10.22 17.43 48.40
C ALA A 301 -11.55 17.39 47.64
N SER A 302 -12.67 17.60 48.35
CA SER A 302 -13.97 17.70 47.70
C SER A 302 -13.80 18.68 46.54
N ALA A 303 -14.09 18.24 45.32
CA ALA A 303 -14.28 19.18 44.24
C ALA A 303 -15.31 20.18 44.77
N GLU A 304 -14.88 21.44 44.94
CA GLU A 304 -15.81 22.54 45.03
C GLU A 304 -16.75 22.37 43.82
N GLU A 305 -18.01 22.00 44.08
CA GLU A 305 -19.09 22.19 43.09
C GLU A 305 -19.35 23.68 42.91
#